data_AF-A0A484ZJU5-F1
#
_entry.id   AF-A0A484ZJU5-F1
#
_cell.length_a   1.000
_cell.length_b   1.000
_cell.length_c   1.000
_cell.angle_alpha   90.00
_cell.angle_beta   90.00
_cell.angle_gamma   90.00
#
_symmetry.space_group_name_H-M   'P 1'
#
loop_
_entity.id
_entity.type
_entity.pdbx_description
1 polymer ?
#
loop_
_entity_poly.entity_id
_entity_poly.type
_entity_poly.pdbx_seq_one_letter_code
_entity_poly.pdbx_strand_id
1 'polypeptide(L)'
;MSELKRSRIKFFCHNRRAGVSIMFAIVLPLLLATFSLGIDGSRFLIKRARLADALSQGSFAVASTNTNLTTSQEKTEGKELVRNYINYYLPGDLIDESTLNVQAVIEKDPSDATKINSIAYVATAKIIAHPIIDGVSNALPGFSKDVSIIADENNGIVRRTMGDVNIESDIVFAVDFSGSILDKTEDGKPYLVILREVVSDLATQIVDEASNSKIAIVPFDTVYRLKLKKKMKLVVTE
;
A
#
# COMPACT_ATOMS: atom_id res chain seq x y z
N MET A 1 -60.19 23.66 8.49
CA MET A 1 -59.32 22.49 8.75
C MET A 1 -58.03 22.87 9.51
N SER A 2 -58.09 23.82 10.45
CA SER A 2 -56.92 24.38 11.16
C SER A 2 -57.02 24.20 12.69
N GLU A 3 -58.22 24.32 13.25
CA GLU A 3 -58.51 24.18 14.69
C GLU A 3 -58.28 22.76 15.23
N LEU A 4 -58.67 21.73 14.48
CA LEU A 4 -58.48 20.32 14.85
C LEU A 4 -57.00 19.93 14.95
N LYS A 5 -56.13 20.48 14.09
CA LYS A 5 -54.67 20.26 14.15
C LYS A 5 -54.07 20.90 15.41
N ARG A 6 -54.49 22.13 15.73
CA ARG A 6 -54.04 22.84 16.95
C ARG A 6 -54.48 22.13 18.24
N SER A 7 -55.71 21.64 18.29
CA SER A 7 -56.24 20.88 19.43
C SER A 7 -55.47 19.59 19.67
N ARG A 8 -55.16 18.83 18.60
CA ARG A 8 -54.37 17.59 18.71
C ARG A 8 -52.92 17.82 19.18
N ILE A 9 -52.29 18.93 18.77
CA ILE A 9 -50.93 19.28 19.24
C ILE A 9 -50.94 19.63 20.73
N LYS A 10 -51.93 20.40 21.21
CA LYS A 10 -52.06 20.73 22.64
C LYS A 10 -52.31 19.49 23.51
N PHE A 11 -53.15 18.58 23.03
CA PHE A 11 -53.41 17.30 23.70
C PHE A 11 -52.16 16.40 23.75
N PHE A 12 -51.38 16.38 22.66
CA PHE A 12 -50.11 15.65 22.61
C PHE A 12 -49.13 16.23 23.64
N CYS A 13 -48.89 17.55 23.66
CA CYS A 13 -47.97 18.19 24.60
C CYS A 13 -48.36 18.02 26.09
N HIS A 14 -49.64 17.80 26.40
CA HIS A 14 -50.10 17.59 27.78
C HIS A 14 -49.90 16.15 28.30
N ASN A 15 -49.63 15.20 27.41
CA ASN A 15 -49.47 13.80 27.77
C ASN A 15 -48.01 13.48 28.13
N ARG A 16 -47.73 12.93 29.32
CA ARG A 16 -46.34 12.64 29.77
C ARG A 16 -45.55 11.75 28.81
N ARG A 17 -46.24 10.89 28.04
CA ARG A 17 -45.63 10.04 27.00
C ARG A 17 -45.11 10.83 25.80
N ALA A 18 -45.69 12.00 25.50
CA ALA A 18 -45.25 12.84 24.39
C ALA A 18 -43.90 13.53 24.66
N GLY A 19 -43.57 13.84 25.92
CA GLY A 19 -42.26 14.36 26.28
C GLY A 19 -41.13 13.40 25.93
N VAL A 20 -41.31 12.10 26.18
CA VAL A 20 -40.36 11.05 25.81
C VAL A 20 -40.25 10.94 24.29
N SER A 21 -41.37 11.02 23.55
CA SER A 21 -41.35 10.97 22.09
C SER A 21 -40.64 12.17 21.46
N ILE A 22 -40.78 13.38 22.02
CA ILE A 22 -40.08 14.57 21.54
C ILE A 22 -38.57 14.45 21.76
N MET A 23 -38.17 14.02 22.96
CA MET A 23 -36.74 13.79 23.25
C MET A 23 -36.15 12.71 22.36
N PHE A 24 -36.87 11.61 22.14
CA PHE A 24 -36.47 10.56 21.23
C PHE A 24 -36.33 11.06 19.78
N ALA A 25 -37.27 11.89 19.31
CA ALA A 25 -37.23 12.46 17.96
C ALA A 25 -36.03 13.40 17.73
N ILE A 26 -35.46 13.98 18.79
CA ILE A 26 -34.26 14.83 18.71
C ILE A 26 -32.98 13.99 18.88
N VAL A 27 -32.95 13.10 19.87
CA VAL A 27 -31.75 12.32 20.21
C VAL A 27 -31.45 11.24 19.17
N LEU A 28 -32.47 10.58 18.62
CA LEU A 28 -32.28 9.53 17.62
C LEU A 28 -31.52 10.01 16.36
N PRO A 29 -31.95 11.09 15.66
CA PRO A 29 -31.22 11.56 14.48
C PRO A 29 -29.81 12.06 14.83
N LEU A 30 -29.61 12.62 16.03
CA LEU A 30 -28.28 13.01 16.50
C LEU A 30 -27.37 11.80 16.67
N LEU A 31 -27.85 10.72 17.29
CA LEU A 31 -27.08 9.48 17.43
C LEU A 31 -26.76 8.89 16.05
N LEU A 32 -27.75 8.78 15.16
CA LEU A 32 -27.54 8.27 13.80
C LEU A 32 -26.52 9.10 13.02
N ALA A 33 -26.53 10.43 13.18
CA ALA A 33 -25.53 11.30 12.59
C ALA A 33 -24.12 11.00 13.11
N THR A 34 -23.95 10.88 14.43
CA THR A 34 -22.64 10.57 15.01
C THR A 34 -22.13 9.19 14.62
N PHE A 35 -23.02 8.19 14.52
CA PHE A 35 -22.68 6.87 14.02
C PHE A 35 -22.26 6.90 12.55
N SER A 36 -23.00 7.61 11.71
CA SER A 36 -22.66 7.80 10.30
C SER A 36 -21.27 8.43 10.13
N LEU A 37 -21.02 9.54 10.81
CA LEU A 37 -19.73 10.23 10.76
C LEU A 37 -18.58 9.35 11.29
N GLY A 38 -18.81 8.59 12.36
CA GLY A 38 -17.79 7.69 12.93
C GLY A 38 -17.45 6.52 11.99
N ILE A 39 -18.47 5.87 11.41
CA ILE A 39 -18.27 4.74 10.49
C ILE A 39 -17.62 5.22 9.19
N ASP A 40 -18.19 6.23 8.52
CA ASP A 40 -17.63 6.66 7.24
C ASP A 40 -16.30 7.41 7.41
N GLY A 41 -16.14 8.18 8.49
CA GLY A 41 -14.87 8.83 8.81
C GLY A 41 -13.73 7.83 9.05
N SER A 42 -13.98 6.77 9.83
CA SER A 42 -12.97 5.71 10.05
C SER A 42 -12.66 4.95 8.75
N ARG A 43 -13.67 4.66 7.91
CA ARG A 43 -13.44 4.04 6.60
C ARG A 43 -12.58 4.91 5.68
N PHE A 44 -12.81 6.22 5.65
CA PHE A 44 -11.99 7.13 4.84
C PHE A 44 -10.55 7.24 5.36
N LEU A 45 -10.34 7.23 6.67
CA LEU A 45 -8.99 7.16 7.24
C LEU A 45 -8.27 5.86 6.86
N ILE A 46 -8.96 4.71 6.91
CA ILE A 46 -8.39 3.43 6.48
C ILE A 46 -8.05 3.47 4.99
N LYS A 47 -8.94 4.01 4.14
CA LYS A 47 -8.69 4.15 2.71
C LYS A 47 -7.50 5.06 2.42
N ARG A 48 -7.35 6.14 3.17
CA ARG A 48 -6.21 7.05 3.08
C ARG A 48 -4.89 6.35 3.41
N ALA A 49 -4.87 5.55 4.48
CA ALA A 49 -3.69 4.77 4.85
C ALA A 49 -3.35 3.72 3.78
N ARG A 50 -4.34 2.98 3.27
CA ARG A 50 -4.13 2.03 2.17
C ARG A 50 -3.65 2.69 0.89
N LEU A 51 -4.14 3.89 0.57
CA LEU A 51 -3.67 4.67 -0.57
C LEU A 51 -2.19 5.06 -0.38
N ALA A 52 -1.81 5.49 0.82
CA ALA A 52 -0.42 5.81 1.14
C ALA A 52 0.50 4.59 0.99
N ASP A 53 0.08 3.42 1.47
CA ASP A 53 0.82 2.16 1.32
C ASP A 53 0.94 1.77 -0.15
N ALA A 54 -0.16 1.86 -0.91
CA ALA A 54 -0.19 1.54 -2.33
C ALA A 54 0.75 2.45 -3.15
N LEU A 55 0.75 3.75 -2.88
CA LEU A 55 1.66 4.70 -3.53
C LEU A 55 3.12 4.43 -3.17
N SER A 56 3.40 4.06 -1.91
CA SER A 56 4.77 3.78 -1.45
C SER A 56 5.31 2.48 -2.05
N GLN A 57 4.48 1.43 -2.14
CA GLN A 57 4.88 0.19 -2.80
C GLN A 57 4.92 0.32 -4.32
N GLY A 58 3.99 1.06 -4.91
CA GLY A 58 3.99 1.38 -6.34
C GLY A 58 5.24 2.16 -6.74
N SER A 59 5.59 3.22 -6.01
CA SER A 59 6.83 3.98 -6.24
C SER A 59 8.09 3.13 -6.03
N PHE A 60 8.10 2.22 -5.05
CA PHE A 60 9.19 1.26 -4.87
C PHE A 60 9.33 0.31 -6.05
N ALA A 61 8.21 -0.21 -6.55
CA ALA A 61 8.22 -1.10 -7.69
C ALA A 61 8.68 -0.38 -8.96
N VAL A 62 8.29 0.89 -9.17
CA VAL A 62 8.83 1.72 -10.27
C VAL A 62 10.34 1.96 -10.09
N ALA A 63 10.81 2.21 -8.87
CA ALA A 63 12.24 2.36 -8.60
C ALA A 63 13.04 1.09 -8.93
N SER A 64 12.40 -0.07 -8.79
CA SER A 64 12.98 -1.40 -9.03
C SER A 64 13.07 -1.76 -10.51
N THR A 65 12.30 -1.13 -11.41
CA THR A 65 12.36 -1.41 -12.86
C THR A 65 13.56 -0.78 -13.56
N ASN A 66 14.49 -0.13 -12.83
CA ASN A 66 15.67 0.56 -13.37
C ASN A 66 15.36 1.66 -14.41
N THR A 67 14.13 2.17 -14.45
CA THR A 67 13.76 3.30 -15.30
C THR A 67 14.09 4.64 -14.64
N ASN A 68 14.47 5.63 -15.45
CA ASN A 68 14.63 7.02 -14.99
C ASN A 68 13.40 7.89 -15.32
N LEU A 69 12.31 7.28 -15.83
CA LEU A 69 11.08 7.97 -16.22
C LEU A 69 11.33 9.16 -17.17
N THR A 70 12.29 9.03 -18.08
CA THR A 70 12.69 10.14 -18.98
C THR A 70 11.86 10.14 -20.25
N THR A 71 11.47 8.95 -20.73
CA THR A 71 10.64 8.78 -21.92
C THR A 71 9.15 8.74 -21.58
N SER A 72 8.30 9.08 -22.54
CA SER A 72 6.84 9.01 -22.38
C SER A 72 6.34 7.58 -22.15
N GLN A 73 7.02 6.59 -22.74
CA GLN A 73 6.70 5.17 -22.56
C GLN A 73 6.95 4.74 -21.11
N GLU A 74 8.15 5.00 -20.58
CA GLU A 74 8.49 4.68 -19.18
C GLU A 74 7.53 5.32 -18.19
N LYS A 75 7.11 6.57 -18.44
CA LYS A 75 6.11 7.26 -17.60
C LYS A 75 4.76 6.56 -17.63
N THR A 76 4.38 6.03 -18.79
CA THR A 76 3.11 5.30 -18.96
C THR A 76 3.17 3.97 -18.23
N GLU A 77 4.25 3.21 -18.40
CA GLU A 77 4.48 1.93 -17.71
C GLU A 77 4.56 2.12 -16.20
N GLY A 78 5.29 3.14 -15.73
CA GLY A 78 5.36 3.47 -14.30
C GLY A 78 4.01 3.88 -13.72
N LYS A 79 3.23 4.67 -14.46
CA LYS A 79 1.85 5.02 -14.08
C LYS A 79 0.95 3.79 -13.98
N GLU A 80 1.05 2.88 -14.94
CA GLU A 80 0.29 1.62 -14.93
C GLU A 80 0.68 0.73 -13.75
N LEU A 81 1.98 0.64 -13.44
CA LEU A 81 2.48 -0.11 -12.30
C LEU A 81 1.87 0.42 -10.99
N VAL A 82 1.94 1.74 -10.76
CA VAL A 82 1.33 2.37 -9.57
C VAL A 82 -0.18 2.17 -9.55
N ARG A 83 -0.87 2.26 -10.71
CA ARG A 83 -2.31 1.97 -10.82
C ARG A 83 -2.64 0.55 -10.34
N ASN A 84 -1.83 -0.44 -10.74
CA ASN A 84 -2.04 -1.84 -10.35
C ASN A 84 -1.89 -2.02 -8.83
N TYR A 85 -0.93 -1.35 -8.20
CA TYR A 85 -0.81 -1.35 -6.74
C TYR A 85 -2.00 -0.68 -6.07
N ILE A 86 -2.48 0.48 -6.55
CA ILE A 86 -3.69 1.12 -6.00
C ILE A 86 -4.89 0.18 -6.10
N ASN A 87 -5.09 -0.46 -7.25
CA ASN A 87 -6.19 -1.42 -7.44
C ASN A 87 -6.09 -2.65 -6.52
N TYR A 88 -4.89 -3.10 -6.20
CA TYR A 88 -4.66 -4.21 -5.27
C TYR A 88 -5.05 -3.84 -3.83
N TYR A 89 -4.63 -2.66 -3.35
CA TYR A 89 -4.90 -2.19 -1.99
C TYR A 89 -6.34 -1.67 -1.79
N LEU A 90 -6.93 -1.11 -2.83
CA LEU A 90 -8.23 -0.44 -2.83
C LEU A 90 -9.11 -0.95 -3.98
N PRO A 91 -9.53 -2.23 -3.95
CA PRO A 91 -10.33 -2.80 -5.03
C PRO A 91 -11.70 -2.11 -5.12
N GLY A 92 -12.04 -1.65 -6.32
CA GLY A 92 -13.36 -1.07 -6.63
C GLY A 92 -13.52 0.42 -6.27
N ASP A 93 -12.49 1.08 -5.74
CA ASP A 93 -12.51 2.53 -5.57
C ASP A 93 -12.14 3.23 -6.89
N LEU A 94 -12.78 4.37 -7.17
CA LEU A 94 -12.54 5.13 -8.39
C LEU A 94 -11.26 5.96 -8.25
N ILE A 95 -10.28 5.67 -9.10
CA ILE A 95 -9.05 6.47 -9.20
C ILE A 95 -9.35 7.69 -10.09
N ASP A 96 -9.02 8.89 -9.59
CA ASP A 96 -9.04 10.09 -10.42
C ASP A 96 -7.80 10.09 -11.31
N GLU A 97 -7.94 9.53 -12.52
CA GLU A 97 -6.86 9.34 -13.50
C GLU A 97 -6.13 10.64 -13.89
N SER A 98 -6.79 11.79 -13.73
CA SER A 98 -6.20 13.11 -13.98
C SER A 98 -5.14 13.49 -12.93
N THR A 99 -5.23 12.91 -11.74
CA THR A 99 -4.34 13.18 -10.60
C THR A 99 -3.25 12.12 -10.43
N LEU A 100 -3.42 10.95 -11.06
CA LEU A 100 -2.42 9.89 -11.01
C LEU A 100 -1.18 10.30 -11.81
N ASN A 101 -0.09 10.54 -11.10
CA ASN A 101 1.19 10.96 -11.67
C ASN A 101 2.36 10.21 -11.01
N VAL A 102 3.39 9.94 -11.79
CA VAL A 102 4.63 9.32 -11.33
C VAL A 102 5.80 10.10 -11.93
N GLN A 103 6.72 10.53 -11.08
CA GLN A 103 7.88 11.32 -11.49
C GLN A 103 9.16 10.81 -10.82
N ALA A 104 10.28 10.91 -11.53
CA ALA A 104 11.61 10.75 -10.97
C ALA A 104 12.26 12.13 -10.79
N VAL A 105 12.75 12.40 -9.59
CA VAL A 105 13.56 13.57 -9.26
C VAL A 105 15.00 13.08 -9.12
N ILE A 106 15.84 13.43 -10.11
CA ILE A 106 17.23 13.01 -10.16
C ILE A 106 18.08 14.05 -9.42
N GLU A 107 18.76 13.61 -8.38
CA GLU A 107 19.73 14.40 -7.62
C GLU A 107 21.14 14.06 -8.10
N LYS A 108 21.85 15.08 -8.58
CA LYS A 108 23.23 14.98 -9.09
C LYS A 108 24.23 15.47 -8.05
N ASP A 109 25.45 14.98 -8.13
CA ASP A 109 26.54 15.45 -7.27
C ASP A 109 26.81 16.95 -7.54
N PRO A 110 26.89 17.80 -6.49
CA PRO A 110 27.19 19.22 -6.65
C PRO A 110 28.58 19.49 -7.24
N SER A 111 29.52 18.54 -7.13
CA SER A 111 30.89 18.64 -7.64
C SER A 111 31.04 18.07 -9.04
N ASP A 112 30.15 17.16 -9.45
CA ASP A 112 30.18 16.51 -10.77
C ASP A 112 28.76 16.24 -11.29
N ALA A 113 28.32 17.06 -12.23
CA ALA A 113 26.99 16.98 -12.84
C ALA A 113 26.76 15.71 -13.71
N THR A 114 27.79 14.88 -13.92
CA THR A 114 27.69 13.59 -14.59
C THR A 114 27.42 12.44 -13.61
N LYS A 115 27.71 12.61 -12.31
CA LYS A 115 27.46 11.62 -11.27
C LYS A 115 26.06 11.80 -10.70
N ILE A 116 25.24 10.74 -10.77
CA ILE A 116 23.93 10.70 -10.12
C ILE A 116 24.13 10.21 -8.68
N ASN A 117 23.72 11.02 -7.71
CA ASN A 117 23.80 10.68 -6.29
C ASN A 117 22.58 9.86 -5.87
N SER A 118 21.39 10.33 -6.24
CA SER A 118 20.14 9.65 -5.90
C SER A 118 19.03 9.94 -6.91
N ILE A 119 18.03 9.06 -6.96
CA ILE A 119 16.80 9.26 -7.72
C ILE A 119 15.63 9.04 -6.77
N ALA A 120 14.80 10.07 -6.59
CA ALA A 120 13.58 9.99 -5.81
C ALA A 120 12.37 9.80 -6.74
N TYR A 121 11.72 8.65 -6.64
CA TYR A 121 10.49 8.30 -7.33
C TYR A 121 9.32 8.76 -6.49
N VAL A 122 8.47 9.62 -7.04
CA VAL A 122 7.31 10.20 -6.36
C VAL A 122 6.05 9.80 -7.12
N ALA A 123 5.14 9.13 -6.43
CA ALA A 123 3.83 8.74 -6.94
C ALA A 123 2.73 9.50 -6.19
N THR A 124 1.83 10.13 -6.94
CA THR A 124 0.68 10.85 -6.38
C THR A 124 -0.60 10.34 -7.02
N ALA A 125 -1.66 10.19 -6.23
CA ALA A 125 -2.99 9.87 -6.74
C ALA A 125 -4.07 10.39 -5.79
N LYS A 126 -5.27 10.61 -6.34
CA LYS A 126 -6.50 10.84 -5.60
C LYS A 126 -7.48 9.73 -5.93
N ILE A 127 -8.20 9.26 -4.91
CA ILE A 127 -9.32 8.34 -5.07
C ILE A 127 -10.62 9.03 -4.64
N ILE A 128 -11.72 8.60 -5.24
CA ILE A 128 -13.07 9.01 -4.86
C ILE A 128 -13.69 7.87 -4.07
N ALA A 129 -14.04 8.15 -2.81
CA ALA A 129 -14.71 7.21 -1.94
C ALA A 129 -16.15 7.65 -1.69
N HIS A 130 -17.04 6.65 -1.58
CA HIS A 130 -18.44 6.86 -1.29
C HIS A 130 -18.78 6.43 0.15
N PRO A 131 -19.54 7.26 0.91
CA PRO A 131 -20.03 6.88 2.24
C PRO A 131 -21.05 5.73 2.13
N ILE A 132 -21.19 4.92 3.20
CA ILE A 132 -22.28 3.92 3.27
C ILE A 132 -23.62 4.63 3.44
N ILE A 133 -23.62 5.64 4.30
CA ILE A 133 -24.77 6.47 4.58
C ILE A 133 -24.53 7.75 3.80
N ASP A 134 -24.96 7.75 2.53
CA ASP A 134 -25.08 8.99 1.78
C ASP A 134 -25.96 9.92 2.62
N GLY A 135 -25.45 11.11 2.93
CA GLY A 135 -26.17 12.08 3.75
C GLY A 135 -27.49 12.35 3.06
N VAL A 136 -28.57 11.69 3.52
CA VAL A 136 -29.89 11.70 2.89
C VAL A 136 -30.20 13.14 2.52
N SER A 137 -30.27 13.45 1.23
CA SER A 137 -30.51 14.77 0.62
C SER A 137 -31.07 15.85 1.58
N ASN A 138 -30.20 16.42 2.42
CA ASN A 138 -30.45 17.46 3.44
C ASN A 138 -31.23 17.08 4.72
N ALA A 139 -31.45 15.81 5.04
CA ALA A 139 -32.20 15.36 6.23
C ALA A 139 -31.32 14.79 7.37
N LEU A 140 -30.10 14.31 7.08
CA LEU A 140 -29.19 13.75 8.08
C LEU A 140 -27.77 14.34 7.92
N PRO A 141 -27.07 14.69 9.02
CA PRO A 141 -25.65 15.07 8.97
C PRO A 141 -24.80 13.87 8.53
N GLY A 142 -23.88 14.10 7.58
CA GLY A 142 -23.01 13.07 7.02
C GLY A 142 -22.03 13.65 6.01
N PHE A 143 -21.24 12.77 5.38
CA PHE A 143 -20.33 13.15 4.31
C PHE A 143 -21.07 13.31 2.98
N SER A 144 -20.49 14.11 2.08
CA SER A 144 -20.93 14.18 0.68
C SER A 144 -20.83 12.81 0.00
N LYS A 145 -21.66 12.56 -1.01
CA LYS A 145 -21.65 11.34 -1.82
C LYS A 145 -20.27 11.00 -2.40
N ASP A 146 -19.51 12.03 -2.79
CA ASP A 146 -18.18 11.89 -3.35
C ASP A 146 -17.17 12.56 -2.40
N VAL A 147 -16.34 11.74 -1.74
CA VAL A 147 -15.28 12.20 -0.85
C VAL A 147 -13.94 11.94 -1.51
N SER A 148 -13.22 13.02 -1.81
CA SER A 148 -11.86 12.96 -2.33
C SER A 148 -10.89 12.57 -1.21
N ILE A 149 -10.14 11.49 -1.41
CA ILE A 149 -9.09 11.03 -0.50
C ILE A 149 -7.75 11.17 -1.20
N ILE A 150 -6.81 11.83 -0.52
CA ILE A 150 -5.43 12.06 -0.97
C ILE A 150 -4.51 11.54 0.15
N ALA A 151 -3.43 10.85 -0.23
CA ALA A 151 -2.39 10.48 0.71
C ALA A 151 -1.64 11.74 1.23
N ASP A 152 -1.03 11.67 2.42
CA ASP A 152 -0.18 12.76 2.91
C ASP A 152 1.01 13.05 1.96
N GLU A 153 1.51 14.28 2.01
CA GLU A 153 2.54 14.82 1.09
C GLU A 153 3.87 14.04 1.09
N ASN A 154 4.15 13.27 2.14
CA ASN A 154 5.39 12.48 2.27
C ASN A 154 5.22 10.99 1.91
N ASN A 155 4.01 10.55 1.56
CA ASN A 155 3.76 9.18 1.14
C ASN A 155 4.01 9.00 -0.36
N GLY A 156 4.34 7.78 -0.80
CA GLY A 156 4.60 7.52 -2.21
C GLY A 156 5.94 8.05 -2.71
N ILE A 157 6.90 8.30 -1.81
CA ILE A 157 8.25 8.72 -2.15
C ILE A 157 9.22 7.59 -1.82
N VAL A 158 9.96 7.12 -2.83
CA VAL A 158 11.03 6.14 -2.67
C VAL A 158 12.31 6.68 -3.27
N ARG A 159 13.40 6.64 -2.51
CA ARG A 159 14.70 7.11 -2.96
C ARG A 159 15.64 5.95 -3.20
N ARG A 160 16.19 5.90 -4.40
CA ARG A 160 17.27 5.02 -4.79
C ARG A 160 18.58 5.80 -4.76
N THR A 161 19.50 5.41 -3.88
CA THR A 161 20.85 5.97 -3.83
C THR A 161 21.72 5.23 -4.85
N MET A 162 22.48 5.98 -5.66
CA MET A 162 23.35 5.45 -6.72
C MET A 162 24.83 5.74 -6.47
N GLY A 163 25.18 6.47 -5.41
CA GLY A 163 26.59 6.66 -5.04
C GLY A 163 27.31 5.34 -4.81
N ASP A 164 28.64 5.33 -4.95
CA ASP A 164 29.52 4.23 -4.55
C ASP A 164 29.47 4.05 -3.03
N VAL A 165 28.37 3.50 -2.54
CA VAL A 165 28.24 3.14 -1.14
C VAL A 165 28.62 1.68 -1.06
N ASN A 166 29.93 1.45 -0.88
CA ASN A 166 30.44 0.15 -0.46
C ASN A 166 30.02 -0.05 1.01
N ILE A 167 28.72 -0.28 1.23
CA ILE A 167 28.19 -0.59 2.55
C ILE A 167 28.46 -2.06 2.77
N GLU A 168 29.60 -2.34 3.40
CA GLU A 168 29.90 -3.67 3.91
C GLU A 168 28.73 -4.10 4.81
N SER A 169 27.95 -5.06 4.33
CA SER A 169 26.71 -5.49 4.99
C SER A 169 26.80 -6.99 5.29
N ASP A 170 26.53 -7.36 6.53
CA ASP A 170 26.33 -8.75 6.90
C ASP A 170 24.84 -9.09 6.73
N ILE A 171 24.52 -9.86 5.68
CA ILE A 171 23.15 -10.20 5.29
C ILE A 171 22.87 -11.66 5.65
N VAL A 172 21.78 -11.90 6.38
CA VAL A 172 21.34 -13.26 6.74
C VAL A 172 19.96 -13.53 6.15
N PHE A 173 19.88 -14.56 5.29
CA PHE A 173 18.62 -15.05 4.74
C PHE A 173 18.10 -16.22 5.57
N ALA A 174 16.99 -16.03 6.26
CA ALA A 174 16.22 -17.12 6.85
C ALA A 174 15.31 -17.70 5.75
N VAL A 175 15.48 -18.98 5.45
CA VAL A 175 14.83 -19.61 4.30
C VAL A 175 14.06 -20.84 4.75
N ASP A 176 12.81 -20.93 4.29
CA ASP A 176 11.95 -22.06 4.58
C ASP A 176 12.35 -23.30 3.77
N PHE A 177 12.63 -24.40 4.45
CA PHE A 177 12.89 -25.72 3.87
C PHE A 177 11.83 -26.75 4.31
N SER A 178 10.61 -26.28 4.56
CA SER A 178 9.44 -27.11 4.81
C SER A 178 9.09 -28.01 3.62
N GLY A 179 8.28 -29.04 3.86
CA GLY A 179 7.93 -30.05 2.85
C GLY A 179 7.37 -29.47 1.54
N SER A 180 6.68 -28.32 1.60
CA SER A 180 6.15 -27.62 0.42
C SER A 180 7.23 -27.03 -0.50
N ILE A 181 8.50 -26.97 -0.09
CA ILE A 181 9.60 -26.53 -0.98
C ILE A 181 9.86 -27.51 -2.13
N LEU A 182 9.36 -28.74 -2.00
CA LEU A 182 9.42 -29.78 -3.04
C LEU A 182 8.26 -29.68 -4.03
N ASP A 183 7.24 -28.87 -3.74
CA ASP A 183 6.14 -28.62 -4.66
C ASP A 183 6.63 -27.89 -5.91
N LYS A 184 5.89 -28.06 -6.99
CA LYS A 184 6.23 -27.49 -8.30
C LYS A 184 5.51 -26.17 -8.51
N THR A 185 6.20 -25.21 -9.12
CA THR A 185 5.56 -24.02 -9.70
C THR A 185 4.71 -24.39 -10.91
N GLU A 186 3.95 -23.41 -11.41
CA GLU A 186 3.18 -23.53 -12.65
C GLU A 186 4.06 -23.95 -13.85
N ASP A 187 5.34 -23.57 -13.84
CA ASP A 187 6.35 -23.95 -14.84
C ASP A 187 6.95 -25.37 -14.62
N GLY A 188 6.46 -26.12 -13.63
CA GLY A 188 6.89 -27.49 -13.34
C GLY A 188 8.23 -27.62 -12.60
N LYS A 189 8.90 -26.50 -12.27
CA LYS A 189 10.14 -26.48 -11.48
C LYS A 189 9.81 -26.61 -9.98
N PRO A 190 10.53 -27.44 -9.20
CA PRO A 190 10.40 -27.42 -7.75
C PRO A 190 10.80 -26.06 -7.17
N TYR A 191 10.11 -25.57 -6.14
CA TYR A 191 10.46 -24.31 -5.46
C TYR A 191 11.92 -24.31 -4.96
N LEU A 192 12.45 -25.45 -4.53
CA LEU A 192 13.85 -25.62 -4.16
C LEU A 192 14.84 -25.23 -5.28
N VAL A 193 14.49 -25.51 -6.54
CA VAL A 193 15.35 -25.17 -7.69
C VAL A 193 15.37 -23.66 -7.89
N ILE A 194 14.21 -23.01 -7.80
CA ILE A 194 14.08 -21.56 -7.93
C ILE A 194 14.84 -20.85 -6.80
N LEU A 195 14.68 -21.32 -5.57
CA LEU A 195 15.42 -20.80 -4.43
C LEU A 195 16.94 -20.89 -4.65
N ARG A 196 17.42 -22.01 -5.20
CA ARG A 196 18.83 -22.17 -5.53
C ARG A 196 19.29 -21.21 -6.62
N GLU A 197 18.48 -21.00 -7.65
CA GLU A 197 18.76 -20.02 -8.72
C GLU A 197 18.89 -18.61 -8.11
N VAL A 198 17.90 -18.15 -7.33
CA VAL A 198 17.92 -16.83 -6.66
C VAL A 198 19.12 -16.66 -5.74
N VAL A 199 19.40 -17.64 -4.89
CA VAL A 199 20.56 -17.60 -3.98
C VAL A 199 21.88 -17.55 -4.76
N SER A 200 21.99 -18.30 -5.85
CA SER A 200 23.20 -18.32 -6.68
C SER A 200 23.43 -16.99 -7.37
N ASP A 201 22.38 -16.40 -7.92
CA ASP A 201 22.45 -15.10 -8.60
C ASP A 201 22.83 -14.00 -7.62
N LEU A 202 22.20 -13.98 -6.44
CA LEU A 202 22.49 -13.03 -5.38
C LEU A 202 23.93 -13.18 -4.85
N ALA A 203 24.40 -14.41 -4.64
CA ALA A 203 25.78 -14.66 -4.22
C ALA A 203 26.79 -14.20 -5.27
N THR A 204 26.49 -14.42 -6.56
CA THR A 204 27.37 -14.00 -7.66
C THR A 204 27.45 -12.47 -7.73
N GLN A 205 26.31 -11.78 -7.63
CA GLN A 205 26.27 -10.32 -7.61
C GLN A 205 27.11 -9.72 -6.48
N ILE A 206 26.96 -10.24 -5.26
CA ILE A 206 27.69 -9.71 -4.09
C ILE A 206 29.20 -9.99 -4.16
N VAL A 207 29.60 -11.15 -4.68
CA VAL A 207 31.01 -11.51 -4.88
C VAL A 207 31.65 -10.65 -5.98
N ASP A 208 30.93 -10.42 -7.08
CA ASP A 208 31.42 -9.63 -8.21
C ASP A 208 31.55 -8.14 -7.88
N GLU A 209 30.77 -7.63 -6.91
CA GLU A 209 30.81 -6.23 -6.47
C GLU A 209 32.03 -5.88 -5.60
N ALA A 210 32.95 -6.84 -5.36
CA ALA A 210 34.15 -6.67 -4.54
C ALA A 210 33.89 -6.07 -3.12
N SER A 211 32.67 -6.28 -2.61
CA SER A 211 32.29 -5.83 -1.27
C SER A 211 32.80 -6.82 -0.22
N ASN A 212 33.21 -6.32 0.97
CA ASN A 212 33.49 -7.19 2.13
C ASN A 212 32.21 -7.72 2.80
N SER A 213 31.06 -7.58 2.13
CA SER A 213 29.76 -8.05 2.61
C SER A 213 29.77 -9.56 2.76
N LYS A 214 29.21 -10.04 3.88
CA LYS A 214 29.09 -11.47 4.15
C LYS A 214 27.64 -11.88 4.03
N ILE A 215 27.41 -13.05 3.45
CA ILE A 215 26.08 -13.64 3.33
C ILE A 215 26.05 -14.92 4.15
N ALA A 216 25.01 -15.07 4.95
CA ALA A 216 24.66 -16.34 5.58
C ALA A 216 23.24 -16.76 5.17
N ILE A 217 23.03 -18.07 5.09
CA ILE A 217 21.72 -18.67 4.82
C ILE A 217 21.40 -19.61 5.97
N VAL A 218 20.25 -19.39 6.60
CA VAL A 218 19.75 -20.17 7.73
C VAL A 218 18.50 -20.91 7.29
N PRO A 219 18.61 -22.19 6.91
CA PRO A 219 17.45 -23.01 6.64
C PRO A 219 16.67 -23.28 7.94
N PHE A 220 15.34 -23.30 7.89
CA PHE A 220 14.49 -23.73 9.01
C PHE A 220 13.43 -24.76 8.57
N ASP A 221 12.78 -25.37 9.57
CA ASP A 221 11.87 -26.53 9.50
C ASP A 221 12.56 -27.91 9.38
N THR A 222 13.08 -28.27 8.22
CA THR A 222 13.72 -29.59 8.06
C THR A 222 15.21 -29.51 8.37
N VAL A 223 15.71 -30.39 9.26
CA VAL A 223 17.14 -30.46 9.67
C VAL A 223 18.01 -30.96 8.50
N TYR A 224 18.31 -30.09 7.53
CA TYR A 224 19.29 -30.38 6.50
C TYR A 224 20.70 -30.11 7.04
N ARG A 225 21.55 -31.15 7.06
CA ARG A 225 23.00 -31.00 7.28
C ARG A 225 23.66 -30.52 6.00
N LEU A 226 24.00 -29.24 5.92
CA LEU A 226 24.82 -28.70 4.82
C LEU A 226 26.25 -29.25 4.92
N LYS A 227 26.64 -30.15 4.01
CA LYS A 227 28.05 -30.54 3.81
C LYS A 227 28.69 -29.66 2.73
N LEU A 228 29.48 -28.69 3.15
CA LEU A 228 30.35 -27.92 2.24
C LEU A 228 31.49 -28.81 1.73
N LYS A 229 31.45 -29.25 0.47
CA LYS A 229 32.62 -29.81 -0.20
C LYS A 229 33.49 -28.66 -0.73
N LYS A 230 34.82 -28.84 -0.61
CA LYS A 230 35.92 -27.88 -0.91
C LYS A 230 35.94 -27.28 -2.33
N LYS A 231 34.97 -27.61 -3.18
CA LYS A 231 34.66 -26.93 -4.45
C LYS A 231 33.18 -26.60 -4.42
N MET A 232 32.85 -25.33 -4.61
CA MET A 232 31.52 -24.72 -4.52
C MET A 232 30.47 -25.48 -5.36
N LYS A 233 29.92 -26.55 -4.79
CA LYS A 233 28.75 -27.28 -5.25
C LYS A 233 27.98 -27.66 -4.00
N LEU A 234 26.84 -26.99 -3.81
CA LEU A 234 25.81 -27.41 -2.87
C LEU A 234 25.29 -28.78 -3.34
N VAL A 235 25.55 -29.80 -2.52
CA VAL A 235 24.97 -31.14 -2.70
C VAL A 235 23.97 -31.32 -1.57
N VAL A 236 22.69 -31.40 -1.91
CA VAL A 236 21.63 -31.82 -1.00
C VAL A 236 21.74 -33.34 -0.91
N THR A 237 21.96 -33.86 0.30
CA THR A 237 21.88 -35.30 0.59
C THR A 237 20.65 -35.54 1.46
N GLU A 238 19.90 -36.57 1.09
CA GLU A 238 18.75 -37.13 1.83
C GLU A 238 19.12 -37.51 3.27
#